data_AF-A0A653NC37-F1
#
_entry.id   AF-A0A653NC37-F1
#
_cell.length_a   1.000
_cell.length_b   1.000
_cell.length_c   1.000
_cell.angle_alpha   90.00
_cell.angle_beta   90.00
_cell.angle_gamma   90.00
#
_symmetry.space_group_name_H-M   'P 1'
#
loop_
_entity.id
_entity.type
_entity.pdbx_description
1 polymer ?
#
loop_
_entity_poly.entity_id
_entity_poly.type
_entity_poly.pdbx_seq_one_letter_code
_entity_poly.pdbx_strand_id
1 'polypeptide(L)'
;MPDATAYGYAQRRSWIFFAWWYPAVLASAGLLHAVLALALGQSAETGIGMAVLGAVLASTGWALTAWLRFTRRPPRPASNLLRVERGIRGTPVMVWTILVATTAAVVALILFTPNGASPENLPVLGLLITVPLGSAAGLLHTRRLMCNNAGLYARWLERRSLTEHS
;
A
#
# COMPACT_ATOMS: atom_id res chain seq x y z
N MET A 1 -19.11 13.11 18.37
CA MET A 1 -18.26 11.90 18.53
C MET A 1 -18.01 11.31 17.16
N PRO A 2 -16.83 10.72 16.88
CA PRO A 2 -16.60 9.98 15.65
C PRO A 2 -17.65 8.88 15.49
N ASP A 3 -18.40 8.93 14.39
CA ASP A 3 -19.46 7.96 14.12
C ASP A 3 -18.84 6.59 13.82
N ALA A 4 -19.13 5.59 14.64
CA ALA A 4 -18.54 4.26 14.54
C ALA A 4 -18.80 3.60 13.17
N THR A 5 -19.91 3.98 12.53
CA THR A 5 -20.28 3.52 11.18
C THR A 5 -19.39 4.13 10.09
N ALA A 6 -19.06 5.43 10.20
CA ALA A 6 -18.15 6.11 9.28
C ALA A 6 -16.74 5.52 9.34
N TYR A 7 -16.27 5.16 10.54
CA TYR A 7 -15.01 4.42 10.72
C TYR A 7 -15.06 3.02 10.12
N GLY A 8 -16.15 2.28 10.33
CA GLY A 8 -16.35 0.98 9.69
C GLY A 8 -16.29 1.05 8.16
N TYR A 9 -16.82 2.13 7.59
CA TYR A 9 -16.72 2.39 6.15
C TYR A 9 -15.27 2.62 5.70
N ALA A 10 -14.54 3.50 6.39
CA ALA A 10 -13.13 3.77 6.10
C ALA A 10 -12.27 2.50 6.24
N GLN A 11 -12.54 1.68 7.25
CA GLN A 11 -11.87 0.39 7.47
C GLN A 11 -12.13 -0.60 6.34
N ARG A 12 -13.37 -0.75 5.88
CA ARG A 12 -13.67 -1.58 4.71
C ARG A 12 -12.88 -1.10 3.48
N ARG A 13 -12.81 0.21 3.24
CA ARG A 13 -12.03 0.76 2.12
C ARG A 13 -10.52 0.54 2.26
N SER A 14 -9.96 0.63 3.47
CA SER A 14 -8.54 0.33 3.67
C SER A 14 -8.23 -1.15 3.45
N TRP A 15 -9.10 -2.06 3.87
CA TRP A 15 -8.95 -3.51 3.59
C TRP A 15 -8.98 -3.81 2.10
N ILE A 16 -9.96 -3.24 1.39
CA ILE A 16 -10.05 -3.35 -0.07
C ILE A 16 -8.78 -2.81 -0.75
N PHE A 17 -8.24 -1.69 -0.26
CA PHE A 17 -7.00 -1.11 -0.76
C PHE A 17 -5.80 -2.04 -0.53
N PHE A 18 -5.60 -2.52 0.69
CA PHE A 18 -4.45 -3.36 1.04
C PHE A 18 -4.43 -4.69 0.29
N ALA A 19 -5.61 -5.26 -0.03
CA ALA A 19 -5.70 -6.55 -0.71
C ALA A 19 -4.96 -6.58 -2.06
N TRP A 20 -4.88 -5.45 -2.78
CA TRP A 20 -4.17 -5.37 -4.05
C TRP A 20 -2.91 -4.49 -4.00
N TRP A 21 -2.84 -3.53 -3.08
CA TRP A 21 -1.76 -2.53 -3.04
C TRP A 21 -0.38 -3.15 -2.78
N TYR A 22 -0.21 -3.96 -1.74
CA TYR A 22 1.12 -4.54 -1.44
C TYR A 22 1.63 -5.48 -2.54
N PRO A 23 0.80 -6.36 -3.12
CA PRO A 23 1.17 -7.08 -4.32
C PRO A 23 1.52 -6.18 -5.52
N ALA A 24 0.81 -5.06 -5.70
CA ALA A 24 1.13 -4.10 -6.76
C ALA A 24 2.48 -3.41 -6.52
N VAL A 25 2.83 -3.08 -5.26
CA VAL A 25 4.15 -2.57 -4.88
C VAL A 25 5.24 -3.60 -5.21
N LEU A 26 5.01 -4.88 -4.93
CA LEU A 26 5.92 -5.96 -5.33
C LEU A 26 6.06 -6.02 -6.86
N ALA A 27 4.96 -5.89 -7.60
CA ALA A 27 4.98 -5.89 -9.06
C ALA A 27 5.82 -4.73 -9.61
N SER A 28 5.61 -3.52 -9.06
CA SER A 28 6.37 -2.31 -9.42
C SER A 28 7.86 -2.44 -9.07
N ALA A 29 8.19 -3.06 -7.94
CA ALA A 29 9.57 -3.31 -7.55
C ALA A 29 10.24 -4.29 -8.53
N GLY A 30 9.56 -5.38 -8.89
CA GLY A 30 10.04 -6.33 -9.90
C GLY A 30 10.25 -5.67 -11.27
N LEU A 31 9.31 -4.82 -11.69
CA LEU A 31 9.44 -4.07 -12.94
C LEU A 31 10.65 -3.12 -12.92
N LEU A 32 10.83 -2.36 -11.83
CA LEU A 32 12.00 -1.48 -11.69
C LEU A 32 13.30 -2.28 -11.74
N HIS A 33 13.37 -3.40 -11.03
CA HIS A 33 14.53 -4.30 -11.08
C HIS A 33 14.81 -4.79 -12.50
N ALA A 34 13.80 -5.27 -13.21
CA ALA A 34 13.95 -5.77 -14.58
C ALA A 34 14.48 -4.66 -15.52
N VAL A 35 13.92 -3.45 -15.43
CA VAL A 35 14.35 -2.31 -16.24
C VAL A 35 15.81 -1.94 -15.95
N LEU A 36 16.20 -1.87 -14.67
CA LEU A 36 17.58 -1.56 -14.29
C LEU A 36 18.55 -2.66 -14.72
N ALA A 37 18.18 -3.93 -14.54
CA ALA A 37 19.00 -5.07 -14.96
C ALA A 37 19.22 -5.08 -16.48
N LEU A 38 18.15 -4.87 -17.28
CA LEU A 38 18.26 -4.77 -18.73
C LEU A 38 19.15 -3.61 -19.17
N ALA A 39 19.02 -2.44 -18.53
CA ALA A 39 19.83 -1.27 -18.83
C ALA A 39 21.34 -1.50 -18.57
N LEU A 40 21.66 -2.44 -17.69
CA LEU A 40 23.03 -2.81 -17.33
C LEU A 40 23.54 -4.08 -18.05
N GLY A 41 22.76 -4.64 -18.97
CA GLY A 41 23.10 -5.88 -19.67
C GLY A 41 23.07 -7.14 -18.77
N GLN A 42 22.39 -7.06 -17.62
CA GLN A 42 22.23 -8.17 -16.67
C GLN A 42 20.95 -8.98 -16.95
N SER A 43 20.82 -10.14 -16.31
CA SER A 43 19.59 -10.94 -16.41
C SER A 43 18.41 -10.24 -15.74
N ALA A 44 17.32 -10.09 -16.49
CA ALA A 44 16.08 -9.48 -16.01
C ALA A 44 15.09 -10.49 -15.43
N GLU A 45 15.41 -11.79 -15.46
CA GLU A 45 14.51 -12.89 -15.14
C GLU A 45 13.91 -12.76 -13.74
N THR A 46 14.74 -12.42 -12.74
CA THR A 46 14.29 -12.20 -11.36
C THR A 46 13.28 -11.07 -11.26
N GLY A 47 13.55 -9.94 -11.92
CA GLY A 47 12.65 -8.78 -11.92
C GLY A 47 11.33 -9.09 -12.60
N ILE A 48 11.37 -9.79 -13.74
CA ILE A 48 10.17 -10.21 -14.48
C ILE A 48 9.34 -11.19 -13.63
N GLY A 49 9.97 -12.19 -13.01
CA GLY A 49 9.30 -13.15 -12.14
C GLY A 49 8.58 -12.46 -10.97
N MET A 50 9.24 -11.52 -10.31
CA MET A 50 8.64 -10.70 -9.26
C MET A 50 7.48 -9.83 -9.78
N ALA A 51 7.64 -9.23 -10.97
CA ALA A 51 6.61 -8.41 -11.60
C ALA A 51 5.34 -9.21 -11.89
N VAL A 52 5.50 -10.39 -12.51
CA VAL A 52 4.40 -11.31 -12.83
C VAL A 52 3.71 -11.79 -11.55
N LEU A 53 4.46 -12.26 -10.55
CA LEU A 53 3.90 -12.73 -9.29
C LEU A 53 3.11 -11.63 -8.59
N GLY A 54 3.69 -10.44 -8.47
CA GLY A 54 3.02 -9.27 -7.89
C GLY A 54 1.74 -8.90 -8.63
N ALA A 55 1.76 -8.93 -9.97
CA ALA A 55 0.60 -8.62 -10.79
C ALA A 55 -0.53 -9.65 -10.63
N VAL A 56 -0.20 -10.95 -10.59
CA VAL A 56 -1.17 -12.04 -10.35
C VAL A 56 -1.80 -11.90 -8.96
N LEU A 57 -0.99 -11.68 -7.93
CA LEU A 57 -1.47 -11.48 -6.57
C LEU A 57 -2.31 -10.21 -6.43
N ALA A 58 -1.91 -9.10 -7.08
CA ALA A 58 -2.67 -7.85 -7.07
C ALA A 58 -4.04 -8.03 -7.73
N SER A 59 -4.07 -8.70 -8.87
CA SER A 59 -5.30 -9.01 -9.61
C SER A 59 -6.22 -9.92 -8.79
N THR A 60 -5.65 -10.93 -8.12
CA THR A 60 -6.39 -11.84 -7.24
C THR A 60 -6.97 -11.10 -6.04
N GLY A 61 -6.17 -10.31 -5.33
CA GLY A 61 -6.64 -9.51 -4.19
C GLY A 61 -7.70 -8.48 -4.58
N TRP A 62 -7.58 -7.91 -5.78
CA TRP A 62 -8.62 -7.06 -6.34
C TRP A 62 -9.92 -7.85 -6.58
N ALA A 63 -9.84 -9.01 -7.24
CA ALA A 63 -10.99 -9.85 -7.57
C ALA A 63 -11.71 -10.36 -6.30
N LEU A 64 -10.96 -10.85 -5.31
CA LEU A 64 -11.49 -11.30 -4.02
C LEU A 64 -12.21 -10.19 -3.25
N THR A 65 -11.81 -8.93 -3.47
CA THR A 65 -12.45 -7.75 -2.85
C THR A 65 -13.47 -7.06 -3.75
N ALA A 66 -13.75 -7.56 -4.96
CA ALA A 66 -14.67 -6.93 -5.90
C ALA A 66 -16.09 -6.82 -5.31
N TRP A 67 -16.61 -7.89 -4.70
CA TRP A 67 -17.93 -7.87 -4.07
C TRP A 67 -18.00 -6.84 -2.91
N LEU A 68 -16.90 -6.64 -2.17
CA LEU A 68 -16.79 -5.61 -1.14
C LEU A 68 -16.70 -4.20 -1.71
N ARG A 69 -16.31 -4.01 -2.96
CA ARG A 69 -16.32 -2.67 -3.61
C ARG A 69 -17.74 -2.27 -3.99
N PHE A 70 -18.54 -3.23 -4.46
CA PHE A 70 -19.86 -2.98 -5.02
C PHE A 70 -21.02 -3.24 -4.06
N THR A 71 -20.80 -3.85 -2.89
CA THR A 71 -21.92 -4.09 -1.96
C THR A 71 -22.47 -2.79 -1.36
N ARG A 72 -23.81 -2.69 -1.36
CA ARG A 72 -24.60 -1.61 -0.73
C ARG A 72 -24.87 -1.85 0.75
N ARG A 73 -24.46 -3.00 1.30
CA ARG A 73 -24.68 -3.33 2.70
C ARG A 73 -24.01 -2.29 3.60
N PRO A 74 -24.70 -1.81 4.67
CA PRO A 74 -24.14 -0.85 5.58
C PRO A 74 -22.86 -1.40 6.23
N PRO A 75 -21.84 -0.55 6.44
CA PRO A 75 -20.60 -0.97 7.10
C PRO A 75 -20.90 -1.37 8.54
N ARG A 76 -20.23 -2.42 9.02
CA ARG A 76 -20.28 -2.77 10.44
C ARG A 76 -19.61 -1.65 11.25
N PRO A 77 -20.23 -1.18 12.35
CA PRO A 77 -19.60 -0.17 13.18
C PRO A 77 -18.28 -0.69 13.76
N ALA A 78 -17.29 0.19 13.82
CA ALA A 78 -15.99 -0.17 14.39
C ALA A 78 -16.14 -0.48 15.88
N SER A 79 -15.77 -1.70 16.29
CA SER A 79 -15.91 -2.19 17.67
C SER A 79 -14.86 -1.61 18.63
N ASN A 80 -13.80 -0.98 18.12
CA ASN A 80 -12.68 -0.53 18.95
C ASN A 80 -12.06 0.78 18.44
N LEU A 81 -12.79 1.88 18.60
CA LEU A 81 -12.42 3.22 18.14
C LEU A 81 -11.07 3.69 18.71
N LEU A 82 -10.80 3.42 19.99
CA LEU A 82 -9.56 3.81 20.67
C LEU A 82 -8.32 3.16 20.04
N ARG A 83 -8.41 1.88 19.65
CA ARG A 83 -7.32 1.18 18.97
C ARG A 83 -7.03 1.80 17.60
N VAL A 84 -8.08 2.12 16.85
CA VAL A 84 -7.96 2.72 15.52
C VAL A 84 -7.36 4.12 15.62
N GLU A 85 -7.83 4.94 16.56
CA GLU A 85 -7.29 6.29 16.78
C GLU A 85 -5.80 6.27 17.15
N ARG A 86 -5.39 5.35 18.04
CA ARG A 86 -3.98 5.15 18.37
C ARG A 86 -3.15 4.76 17.12
N GLY A 87 -3.67 3.88 16.27
CA GLY A 87 -3.02 3.50 15.02
C GLY A 87 -2.84 4.67 14.04
N ILE A 88 -3.86 5.52 13.90
CA ILE A 88 -3.81 6.72 13.05
C ILE A 88 -2.74 7.70 13.54
N ARG A 89 -2.68 7.92 14.87
CA ARG A 89 -1.68 8.80 15.49
C ARG A 89 -0.26 8.25 15.38
N GLY A 90 -0.08 6.92 15.46
CA GLY A 90 1.22 6.27 15.32
C GLY A 90 1.74 6.16 13.87
N THR A 91 0.86 6.27 12.88
CA THR A 91 1.22 6.07 11.47
C THR A 91 2.36 6.98 10.98
N PRO A 92 2.41 8.30 11.28
CA PRO A 92 3.52 9.15 10.86
C PRO A 92 4.87 8.70 11.41
N VAL A 93 4.90 8.27 12.69
CA VAL A 93 6.11 7.73 13.33
C VAL A 93 6.53 6.45 12.61
N MET A 94 5.59 5.54 12.34
CA MET A 94 5.88 4.29 11.63
C MET A 94 6.40 4.52 10.21
N VAL A 95 5.81 5.45 9.46
CA VAL A 95 6.31 5.87 8.13
C VAL A 95 7.73 6.40 8.25
N TRP A 96 7.99 7.29 9.20
CA TRP A 96 9.32 7.86 9.41
C TRP A 96 10.34 6.78 9.78
N THR A 97 10.00 5.85 10.68
CA THR A 97 10.85 4.72 11.06
C THR A 97 11.17 3.84 9.86
N ILE A 98 10.19 3.51 9.02
CA ILE A 98 10.41 2.75 7.78
C ILE A 98 11.41 3.47 6.89
N LEU A 99 11.20 4.76 6.62
CA LEU A 99 12.08 5.53 5.73
C LEU A 99 13.51 5.62 6.27
N VAL A 100 13.68 5.93 7.57
CA VAL A 100 15.00 6.01 8.20
C VAL A 100 15.70 4.66 8.21
N ALA A 101 15.00 3.58 8.56
CA ALA A 101 15.57 2.24 8.56
C ALA A 101 15.99 1.82 7.14
N THR A 102 15.17 2.12 6.13
CA THR A 102 15.51 1.88 4.71
C THR A 102 16.72 2.67 4.27
N THR A 103 16.79 3.97 4.58
CA THR A 103 17.96 4.80 4.27
C THR A 103 19.21 4.24 4.94
N ALA A 104 19.14 3.88 6.22
CA ALA A 104 20.26 3.28 6.95
C ALA A 104 20.69 1.95 6.31
N ALA A 105 19.75 1.09 5.93
CA ALA A 105 20.05 -0.18 5.27
C ALA A 105 20.72 0.01 3.90
N VAL A 106 20.23 0.95 3.08
CA VAL A 106 20.82 1.28 1.78
C VAL A 106 22.24 1.84 1.95
N VAL A 107 22.44 2.79 2.88
CA VAL A 107 23.76 3.36 3.18
C VAL A 107 24.71 2.28 3.69
N ALA A 108 24.26 1.41 4.60
CA ALA A 108 25.06 0.31 5.10
C ALA A 108 25.47 -0.66 3.98
N LEU A 109 24.56 -1.00 3.08
CA LEU A 109 24.87 -1.87 1.94
C LEU A 109 25.93 -1.25 1.03
N ILE A 110 25.83 0.05 0.76
CA ILE A 110 26.80 0.79 -0.06
C ILE A 110 28.19 0.83 0.60
N LEU A 111 28.24 1.08 1.92
CA LEU A 111 29.50 1.27 2.64
C LEU A 111 30.20 -0.03 3.04
N PHE A 112 29.46 -1.09 3.34
CA PHE A 112 30.00 -2.32 3.91
C PHE A 112 30.09 -3.48 2.91
N THR A 113 29.60 -3.33 1.68
CA THR A 113 29.70 -4.37 0.65
C THR A 113 30.80 -4.00 -0.35
N PRO A 114 31.71 -4.94 -0.70
CA PRO A 114 32.60 -4.75 -1.84
C PRO A 114 31.78 -4.42 -3.09
N ASN A 115 32.13 -3.34 -3.79
CA ASN A 115 31.36 -2.82 -4.93
C ASN A 115 29.93 -2.38 -4.59
N GLY A 116 29.59 -2.07 -3.33
CA GLY A 116 28.23 -1.66 -2.94
C GLY A 116 27.69 -0.43 -3.68
N ALA A 117 28.58 0.45 -4.15
CA ALA A 117 28.24 1.61 -4.99
C ALA A 117 28.31 1.32 -6.50
N SER A 118 28.61 0.08 -6.92
CA SER A 118 28.73 -0.24 -8.35
C SER A 118 27.37 -0.15 -9.04
N PRO A 119 27.35 0.24 -10.32
CA PRO A 119 26.13 0.24 -11.12
C PRO A 119 25.42 -1.13 -11.12
N GLU A 120 26.17 -2.22 -11.02
CA GLU A 120 25.66 -3.60 -10.99
C GLU A 120 24.70 -3.88 -9.82
N ASN A 121 24.79 -3.11 -8.74
CA ASN A 121 23.91 -3.24 -7.56
C ASN A 121 22.64 -2.39 -7.66
N LEU A 122 22.49 -1.54 -8.69
CA LEU A 122 21.32 -0.68 -8.87
C LEU A 122 19.98 -1.45 -8.90
N PRO A 123 19.85 -2.62 -9.55
CA PRO A 123 18.59 -3.37 -9.52
C PRO A 123 18.17 -3.77 -8.10
N VAL A 124 19.14 -4.19 -7.26
CA VAL A 124 18.91 -4.57 -5.86
C VAL A 124 18.57 -3.36 -5.01
N LEU A 125 19.29 -2.24 -5.19
CA LEU A 125 18.99 -0.97 -4.51
C LEU A 125 17.59 -0.46 -4.87
N GLY A 126 17.19 -0.60 -6.15
CA GLY A 126 15.86 -0.27 -6.63
C GLY A 126 14.76 -1.03 -5.88
N LEU A 127 14.95 -2.33 -5.63
CA LEU A 127 14.03 -3.13 -4.82
C LEU A 127 13.95 -2.63 -3.38
N LEU A 128 15.11 -2.41 -2.74
CA LEU A 128 15.22 -1.96 -1.35
C LEU A 128 14.57 -0.60 -1.11
N ILE A 129 14.50 0.25 -2.14
CA ILE A 129 13.86 1.56 -2.06
C ILE A 129 12.37 1.46 -2.37
N THR A 130 11.98 0.70 -3.40
CA THR A 130 10.60 0.68 -3.89
C THR A 130 9.64 0.05 -2.89
N VAL A 131 10.02 -1.05 -2.24
CA VAL A 131 9.13 -1.77 -1.31
C VAL A 131 8.80 -0.91 -0.07
N PRO A 132 9.78 -0.29 0.62
CA PRO A 132 9.49 0.58 1.75
C PRO A 132 8.74 1.85 1.37
N LEU A 133 9.05 2.46 0.23
CA LEU A 133 8.30 3.64 -0.27
C LEU A 133 6.84 3.28 -0.56
N GLY A 134 6.58 2.17 -1.25
CA GLY A 134 5.23 1.70 -1.51
C GLY A 134 4.47 1.37 -0.23
N SER A 135 5.16 0.80 0.76
CA SER A 135 4.58 0.52 2.08
C SER A 135 4.23 1.81 2.82
N ALA A 136 5.15 2.78 2.88
CA ALA A 136 4.93 4.10 3.46
C ALA A 136 3.75 4.84 2.79
N ALA A 137 3.67 4.81 1.46
CA ALA A 137 2.57 5.39 0.70
C ALA A 137 1.23 4.72 1.04
N GLY A 138 1.20 3.39 1.18
CA GLY A 138 0.00 2.65 1.57
C GLY A 138 -0.49 2.99 2.99
N LEU A 139 0.44 3.18 3.92
CA LEU A 139 0.14 3.64 5.28
C LEU A 139 -0.42 5.07 5.30
N LEU A 140 0.20 5.99 4.55
CA LEU A 140 -0.29 7.37 4.42
C LEU A 140 -1.67 7.42 3.77
N HIS A 141 -1.91 6.61 2.74
CA HIS A 141 -3.24 6.49 2.11
C HIS A 141 -4.28 6.02 3.12
N THR A 142 -3.96 4.98 3.89
CA THR A 142 -4.87 4.44 4.93
C THR A 142 -5.14 5.47 6.02
N ARG A 143 -4.12 6.19 6.48
CA ARG A 143 -4.28 7.31 7.42
C ARG A 143 -5.23 8.36 6.86
N ARG A 144 -5.07 8.76 5.59
CA ARG A 144 -5.96 9.73 4.93
C ARG A 144 -7.41 9.24 4.87
N LEU A 145 -7.64 7.97 4.54
CA LEU A 145 -8.99 7.37 4.56
C LEU A 145 -9.61 7.43 5.96
N MET A 146 -8.82 7.12 6.98
CA MET A 146 -9.29 7.10 8.37
C MET A 146 -9.53 8.50 8.93
N CYS A 147 -8.72 9.50 8.58
CA CYS A 147 -8.95 10.89 8.98
C CYS A 147 -10.15 11.51 8.26
N ASN A 148 -10.44 11.10 7.02
CA ASN A 148 -11.56 11.62 6.22
C ASN A 148 -12.81 10.71 6.27
N ASN A 149 -12.99 9.96 7.36
CA ASN A 149 -14.06 8.96 7.48
C ASN A 149 -15.47 9.57 7.29
N ALA A 150 -15.73 10.72 7.92
CA ALA A 150 -17.04 11.36 7.95
C ALA A 150 -17.45 11.83 6.55
N GLY A 151 -16.55 12.52 5.84
CA GLY A 151 -16.80 12.98 4.48
C GLY A 151 -16.93 11.83 3.47
N LEU A 152 -16.20 10.73 3.67
CA LEU A 152 -16.34 9.53 2.84
C LEU A 152 -17.68 8.83 3.06
N TYR A 153 -18.15 8.77 4.31
CA TYR A 153 -19.42 8.15 4.67
C TYR A 153 -20.61 9.01 4.22
N ALA A 154 -20.57 10.33 4.40
CA ALA A 154 -21.60 11.25 3.92
C ALA A 154 -21.82 11.12 2.40
N ARG A 155 -20.74 11.17 1.60
CA ARG A 155 -20.82 10.94 0.15
C ARG A 155 -21.35 9.56 -0.24
N TRP A 156 -21.15 8.55 0.61
CA TRP A 156 -21.70 7.22 0.37
C TRP A 156 -23.21 7.18 0.63
N LEU A 157 -23.68 7.85 1.69
CA LEU A 157 -25.10 8.01 1.97
C LEU A 157 -25.81 8.78 0.86
N GLU A 158 -25.25 9.91 0.40
CA GLU A 158 -25.81 10.71 -0.70
C GLU A 158 -25.98 9.90 -1.98
N ARG A 159 -24.97 9.10 -2.37
CA ARG A 159 -25.08 8.23 -3.56
C ARG A 159 -26.17 7.19 -3.42
N ARG A 160 -26.42 6.71 -2.20
CA ARG A 160 -27.45 5.72 -1.93
C ARG A 160 -28.85 6.34 -1.97
N SER A 161 -29.04 7.50 -1.36
CA SER A 161 -30.34 8.20 -1.40
C SER A 161 -30.74 8.60 -2.82
N LEU A 162 -29.77 8.99 -3.67
CA LEU A 162 -30.03 9.30 -5.08
C LEU A 162 -30.47 8.09 -5.92
N THR A 163 -30.09 6.86 -5.53
CA THR A 163 -30.48 5.63 -6.25
C THR A 163 -31.76 4.98 -5.70
N GLU A 164 -32.25 5.41 -4.54
CA GLU A 164 -33.53 4.95 -3.98
C GLU A 164 -34.72 5.78 -4.51
N HIS A 165 -34.46 6.93 -5.14
CA HIS A 165 -35.46 7.80 -5.77
C HIS A 165 -35.47 7.78 -7.32
N SER A 166 -34.63 6.93 -7.92
CA SER A 166 -34.55 6.68 -9.38
C SER A 166 -35.15 5.34 -9.73
#